data_AF-A0A7W7RBX1-F1
#
_entry.id   AF-A0A7W7RBX1-F1
#
_cell.length_a   1.000
_cell.length_b   1.000
_cell.length_c   1.000
_cell.angle_alpha   90.00
_cell.angle_beta   90.00
_cell.angle_gamma   90.00
#
_symmetry.space_group_name_H-M   'P 1'
#
loop_
_entity.id
_entity.type
_entity.pdbx_description
1 polymer ?
#
loop_
_entity_poly.entity_id
_entity_poly.type
_entity_poly.pdbx_seq_one_letter_code
_entity_poly.pdbx_strand_id
1 'polypeptide(L)'
;MTLALVFADDAVEKMLPELTPTERVAVTDLMAALEIEPRQGEQQPGYDPNAEEYIVRLTPKRTAGRGISVVYRFHPYMASNGACLLRWLIIGP
;
A
#
# COMPACT_ATOMS: atom_id res chain seq x y z
N MET A 1 4.65 18.91 -9.94
CA MET A 1 4.88 17.81 -8.99
C MET A 1 4.39 16.56 -9.68
N THR A 2 5.26 15.61 -10.00
CA THR A 2 4.88 14.38 -10.72
C THR A 2 4.59 13.31 -9.67
N LEU A 3 3.45 12.63 -9.76
CA LEU A 3 3.03 11.60 -8.81
C LEU A 3 3.58 10.23 -9.20
N ALA A 4 3.82 9.36 -8.22
CA ALA A 4 4.08 7.94 -8.49
C ALA A 4 2.79 7.24 -8.93
N LEU A 5 2.91 6.21 -9.76
CA LEU A 5 1.76 5.35 -10.08
C LEU A 5 1.48 4.40 -8.93
N VAL A 6 0.22 4.23 -8.54
CA VAL A 6 -0.16 3.29 -7.47
C VAL A 6 -1.24 2.36 -7.98
N PHE A 7 -1.04 1.05 -7.82
CA PHE A 7 -1.97 0.02 -8.27
C PHE A 7 -1.99 -1.17 -7.33
N ALA A 8 -3.06 -1.95 -7.41
CA ALA A 8 -3.30 -3.12 -6.59
C ALA A 8 -3.01 -4.39 -7.39
N ASP A 9 -2.38 -5.37 -6.75
CA ASP A 9 -2.30 -6.74 -7.26
C ASP A 9 -3.69 -7.39 -7.20
N ASP A 10 -3.92 -8.43 -8.00
CA ASP A 10 -5.16 -9.21 -8.06
C ASP A 10 -5.62 -9.66 -6.66
N ALA A 11 -4.67 -10.05 -5.81
CA ALA A 11 -4.97 -10.47 -4.44
C ALA A 11 -5.57 -9.32 -3.61
N VAL A 12 -5.05 -8.10 -3.78
CA VAL A 12 -5.55 -6.90 -3.10
C VAL A 12 -6.91 -6.51 -3.67
N GLU A 13 -7.06 -6.50 -5.00
CA GLU A 13 -8.34 -6.18 -5.65
C GLU A 13 -9.47 -7.10 -5.17
N LYS A 14 -9.20 -8.40 -5.03
CA LYS A 14 -10.16 -9.38 -4.49
C LYS A 14 -10.49 -9.18 -3.03
N MET A 15 -9.61 -8.55 -2.25
CA MET A 15 -9.84 -8.27 -0.83
C MET A 15 -10.59 -6.96 -0.58
N LEU A 16 -10.50 -5.97 -1.48
CA LEU A 16 -11.20 -4.68 -1.31
C LEU A 16 -12.72 -4.82 -1.04
N PRO A 17 -13.46 -5.75 -1.68
CA PRO A 17 -14.86 -6.04 -1.37
C PRO A 17 -15.13 -6.49 0.08
N GLU A 18 -14.18 -7.20 0.70
CA GLU A 18 -14.28 -7.77 2.06
C GLU A 18 -14.00 -6.74 3.17
N LEU A 19 -13.51 -5.56 2.80
CA LEU A 19 -13.29 -4.46 3.73
C LEU A 19 -14.61 -3.74 4.03
N THR A 20 -14.75 -3.30 5.27
CA THR A 20 -15.81 -2.33 5.60
C THR A 20 -15.59 -1.02 4.83
N PRO A 21 -16.62 -0.16 4.70
CA PRO A 21 -16.47 1.11 4.00
C PRO A 21 -15.32 1.96 4.55
N THR A 22 -15.13 2.00 5.87
CA THR A 22 -14.09 2.82 6.49
C THR A 22 -12.69 2.22 6.35
N GLU A 23 -12.58 0.89 6.40
CA GLU A 23 -11.33 0.18 6.08
C GLU A 23 -10.91 0.44 4.63
N ARG A 24 -11.87 0.41 3.69
CA ARG A 24 -11.62 0.71 2.27
C ARG A 24 -11.16 2.15 2.08
N VAL A 25 -11.82 3.12 2.73
CA VAL A 25 -11.37 4.53 2.72
C VAL A 25 -9.93 4.65 3.22
N ALA A 26 -9.58 4.00 4.33
CA ALA A 26 -8.23 4.06 4.86
C ALA A 26 -7.17 3.48 3.91
N VAL A 27 -7.50 2.42 3.15
CA VAL A 27 -6.62 1.85 2.12
C VAL A 27 -6.50 2.79 0.92
N THR A 28 -7.62 3.35 0.44
CA THR A 28 -7.61 4.33 -0.67
C THR A 28 -6.83 5.59 -0.31
N ASP A 29 -6.97 6.10 0.91
CA ASP A 29 -6.21 7.25 1.41
C ASP A 29 -4.71 6.93 1.46
N LEU A 30 -4.33 5.70 1.82
CA LEU A 30 -2.94 5.26 1.74
C LEU A 30 -2.45 5.23 0.30
N MET A 31 -3.26 4.73 -0.65
CA MET A 31 -2.87 4.74 -2.07
C MET A 31 -2.62 6.17 -2.56
N ALA A 32 -3.51 7.12 -2.25
CA ALA A 32 -3.31 8.53 -2.57
C ALA A 32 -2.07 9.13 -1.89
N ALA A 33 -1.76 8.71 -0.66
CA ALA A 33 -0.55 9.15 0.03
C ALA A 33 0.73 8.59 -0.63
N LEU A 34 0.69 7.36 -1.13
CA LEU A 34 1.82 6.71 -1.83
C LEU A 34 2.11 7.35 -3.19
N GLU A 35 1.11 7.95 -3.84
CA GLU A 35 1.32 8.74 -5.06
C GLU A 35 2.24 9.96 -4.80
N ILE A 36 2.18 10.51 -3.59
CA ILE A 36 2.93 11.70 -3.17
C ILE A 36 4.29 11.32 -2.57
N GLU A 37 4.29 10.36 -1.63
CA GLU A 37 5.49 9.88 -0.94
C GLU A 37 5.52 8.34 -0.99
N PRO A 38 6.23 7.74 -1.95
CA PRO A 38 6.23 6.29 -2.15
C PRO A 38 6.95 5.49 -1.07
N ARG A 39 7.83 6.12 -0.27
CA ARG A 39 8.65 5.43 0.75
C ARG A 39 8.06 5.59 2.14
N GLN A 40 6.87 5.02 2.34
CA GLN A 40 6.15 5.05 3.61
C GLN A 40 6.17 3.72 4.36
N GLY A 41 6.27 3.80 5.68
CA GLY A 41 6.20 2.64 6.57
C GLY A 41 7.56 1.99 6.83
N GLU A 42 7.53 0.72 7.20
CA GLU A 42 8.71 -0.05 7.56
C GLU A 42 9.25 -0.75 6.32
N GLN A 43 10.47 -0.39 5.91
CA GLN A 43 11.16 -1.06 4.81
C GLN A 43 11.51 -2.51 5.19
N GLN A 44 11.29 -3.44 4.28
CA GLN A 44 11.58 -4.86 4.43
C GLN A 44 12.75 -5.27 3.52
N PRO A 45 13.49 -6.33 3.89
CA PRO A 45 14.49 -6.92 2.99
C PRO A 45 13.79 -7.49 1.76
N GLY A 46 14.07 -6.89 0.60
CA GLY A 46 13.57 -7.35 -0.70
C GLY A 46 14.59 -8.23 -1.43
N TYR A 47 14.11 -9.03 -2.39
CA TYR A 47 14.95 -9.86 -3.25
C TYR A 47 15.31 -9.20 -4.59
N ASP A 48 14.52 -8.23 -5.03
CA ASP A 48 14.73 -7.51 -6.30
C ASP A 48 15.59 -6.27 -6.03
N PRO A 49 16.81 -6.17 -6.60
CA PRO A 49 17.67 -5.00 -6.39
C PRO A 49 17.12 -3.71 -7.00
N ASN A 50 16.13 -3.79 -7.89
CA ASN A 50 15.49 -2.64 -8.51
C ASN A 50 14.17 -2.25 -7.84
N ALA A 51 13.86 -2.86 -6.69
CA ALA A 51 12.62 -2.62 -5.97
C ALA A 51 12.84 -2.56 -4.46
N GLU A 52 12.01 -1.78 -3.80
CA GLU A 52 12.01 -1.63 -2.35
C GLU A 52 10.69 -2.22 -1.82
N GLU A 53 10.75 -3.04 -0.76
CA GLU A 53 9.55 -3.63 -0.14
C GLU A 53 9.23 -2.90 1.17
N TYR A 54 7.94 -2.68 1.43
CA TYR A 54 7.47 -1.89 2.57
C TYR A 54 6.22 -2.48 3.21
N ILE A 55 6.06 -2.23 4.50
CA ILE A 55 4.84 -2.51 5.27
C ILE A 55 4.33 -1.22 5.92
N VAL A 56 3.10 -0.84 5.60
CA VAL A 56 2.38 0.24 6.30
C VAL A 56 1.31 -0.36 7.18
N ARG A 57 1.28 0.00 8.46
CA ARG A 57 0.29 -0.47 9.43
C ARG A 57 -0.79 0.61 9.62
N LEU A 58 -1.98 0.36 9.12
CA LEU A 58 -3.19 1.14 9.38
C LEU A 58 -3.79 0.65 10.70
N THR A 59 -3.83 1.53 11.70
CA THR A 59 -4.32 1.18 13.04
C THR A 59 -5.84 1.07 13.07
N PRO A 60 -6.43 0.32 14.03
CA PRO A 60 -7.88 0.31 14.28
C PRO A 60 -8.50 1.71 14.39
N LYS A 61 -7.75 2.67 14.96
CA LYS A 61 -8.18 4.07 15.06
C LYS A 61 -8.30 4.74 13.69
N ARG A 62 -7.44 4.42 12.73
CA ARG A 62 -7.46 4.97 11.37
C ARG A 62 -8.50 4.28 10.48
N THR A 63 -8.72 2.99 10.68
CA THR A 63 -9.68 2.19 9.91
C THR A 63 -11.09 2.22 10.48
N ALA A 64 -11.27 2.75 11.70
CA ALA A 64 -12.48 2.63 12.52
C ALA A 64 -13.00 1.18 12.63
N GLY A 65 -12.06 0.23 12.66
CA GLY A 65 -12.33 -1.20 12.56
C GLY A 65 -11.08 -1.99 12.92
N ARG A 66 -10.74 -2.99 12.10
CA ARG A 66 -9.59 -3.86 12.33
C ARG A 66 -8.28 -3.16 11.95
N GLY A 67 -7.17 -3.58 12.54
CA GLY A 67 -5.86 -3.19 12.03
C GLY A 67 -5.62 -3.80 10.65
N ILE A 68 -5.03 -3.04 9.71
CA ILE A 68 -4.66 -3.55 8.38
C ILE A 68 -3.20 -3.27 8.12
N SER A 69 -2.40 -4.31 7.87
CA SER A 69 -1.05 -4.14 7.34
C SER A 69 -1.08 -4.22 5.83
N VAL A 70 -0.62 -3.17 5.16
CA VAL A 70 -0.53 -3.08 3.70
C VAL A 70 0.91 -3.34 3.30
N VAL A 71 1.14 -4.43 2.58
CA VAL A 71 2.45 -4.77 2.02
C VAL A 71 2.48 -4.28 0.59
N TYR A 72 3.47 -3.46 0.25
CA TYR A 72 3.64 -2.97 -1.12
C TYR A 72 5.10 -3.00 -1.55
N ARG A 73 5.29 -2.94 -2.86
CA ARG A 73 6.61 -2.84 -3.49
C ARG A 73 6.69 -1.54 -4.27
N PHE A 74 7.79 -0.81 -4.11
CA PHE A 74 8.09 0.40 -4.85
C PHE A 74 9.20 0.15 -5.87
N HIS A 75 8.95 0.49 -7.13
CA HIS A 75 9.90 0.48 -8.22
C HIS A 75 10.26 1.92 -8.62
N PRO A 76 11.40 2.46 -8.17
CA PRO A 76 11.73 3.87 -8.39
C PRO A 76 11.95 4.25 -9.86
N TYR A 77 12.24 3.28 -10.73
CA TYR A 77 12.62 3.53 -12.12
C TYR A 77 11.56 3.14 -13.17
N MET A 78 10.40 2.64 -12.76
CA MET A 78 9.37 2.12 -13.67
C MET A 78 8.51 3.23 -14.32
N ALA A 79 8.53 4.44 -13.75
CA ALA A 79 7.86 5.63 -14.29
C ALA A 79 8.65 6.90 -13.90
N SER A 80 8.24 8.06 -14.39
CA SER A 80 8.91 9.35 -14.13
C SER A 80 9.06 9.70 -12.64
N ASN A 81 8.21 9.15 -11.76
CA ASN A 81 8.34 9.27 -10.30
C ASN A 81 8.20 7.91 -9.56
N GLY A 82 8.44 6.81 -10.29
CA GLY A 82 8.32 5.45 -9.78
C GLY A 82 6.88 4.90 -9.73
N ALA A 83 6.77 3.66 -9.26
CA ALA A 83 5.51 2.91 -9.21
C ALA A 83 5.40 2.07 -7.93
N CYS A 84 4.23 2.08 -7.29
CA CYS A 84 3.88 1.28 -6.12
C CYS A 84 2.87 0.20 -6.51
N LEU A 85 3.19 -1.06 -6.21
CA LEU A 85 2.29 -2.19 -6.30
C LEU A 85 1.91 -2.67 -4.90
N LEU A 86 0.64 -2.48 -4.50
CA LEU A 86 0.10 -3.09 -3.28
C LEU A 86 -0.06 -4.58 -3.53
N ARG A 87 0.59 -5.41 -2.72
CA ARG A 87 0.63 -6.87 -2.89
C ARG A 87 -0.29 -7.62 -1.93
N TRP A 88 -0.39 -7.16 -0.69
CA TRP A 88 -1.17 -7.85 0.34
C TRP A 88 -1.85 -6.86 1.28
N LEU A 89 -3.06 -7.22 1.70
CA LEU A 89 -3.74 -6.64 2.84
C LEU A 89 -3.81 -7.73 3.92
N ILE A 90 -3.16 -7.51 5.04
CA ILE A 90 -3.18 -8.44 6.18
C ILE A 90 -4.09 -7.83 7.23
N ILE A 91 -5.29 -8.38 7.36
CA ILE A 91 -6.28 -7.95 8.33
C ILE A 91 -5.94 -8.57 9.68
N GLY A 92 -5.66 -7.72 10.65
CA GLY A 92 -5.46 -8.08 12.04
C GLY A 92 -6.76 -8.11 12.85
N PRO A 93 -6.65 -8.34 14.17
CA PRO A 93 -7.77 -8.14 15.09
C PRO A 93 -8.24 -6.68 15.13
#